data_AF-A0A9Q4ZRI9-F1
#
_entry.id   AF-A0A9Q4ZRI9-F1
#
_cell.length_a   1.000
_cell.length_b   1.000
_cell.length_c   1.000
_cell.angle_alpha   90.00
_cell.angle_beta   90.00
_cell.angle_gamma   90.00
#
_symmetry.space_group_name_H-M   'P 1'
#
loop_
_entity.id
_entity.type
_entity.pdbx_description
1 polymer ?
#
loop_
_entity_poly.entity_id
_entity_poly.type
_entity_poly.pdbx_seq_one_letter_code
_entity_poly.pdbx_strand_id
1 'polypeptide(L)' 'MLREAEEVSFVFLRDGLGLTDGNLGRHLDVLLGAGCVEVRREYTGRRVRSWIRITAHGVGKLREEVEVLRLLLDVVDSR' A
#
# COMPACT_ATOMS: atom_id res chain seq x y z
N MET A 1 -20.50 -5.33 -13.39
CA MET A 1 -20.20 -4.59 -12.15
C MET A 1 -18.68 -4.49 -12.10
N LEU A 2 -18.12 -3.33 -12.44
CA LEU A 2 -16.67 -3.09 -12.63
C LEU A 2 -15.90 -3.60 -11.39
N ARG A 3 -14.87 -4.46 -11.45
CA ARG A 3 -13.50 -4.22 -11.95
C ARG A 3 -12.89 -2.85 -11.58
N GLU A 4 -13.32 -2.25 -10.48
CA GLU A 4 -12.69 -1.06 -9.88
C GLU A 4 -11.53 -1.53 -8.96
N ALA A 5 -10.31 -1.54 -9.50
CA ALA A 5 -9.00 -1.74 -8.86
C ALA A 5 -8.95 -2.63 -7.61
N GLU A 6 -8.35 -3.83 -7.73
CA GLU A 6 -8.19 -4.85 -6.67
C GLU A 6 -7.93 -4.25 -5.28
N GLU A 7 -9.00 -4.07 -4.50
CA GLU A 7 -8.88 -3.72 -3.09
C GLU A 7 -8.43 -4.95 -2.32
N VAL A 8 -7.51 -4.76 -1.39
CA VAL A 8 -7.03 -5.83 -0.52
C VAL A 8 -7.43 -5.56 0.93
N SER A 9 -7.75 -6.60 1.67
CA SER A 9 -8.02 -6.44 3.10
C SER A 9 -6.73 -6.12 3.87
N PHE A 10 -6.84 -5.38 4.98
CA PHE A 10 -5.71 -5.09 5.86
C PHE A 10 -4.96 -6.35 6.30
N VAL A 11 -5.71 -7.39 6.69
CA VAL A 11 -5.15 -8.68 7.12
C VAL A 11 -4.35 -9.34 5.99
N PHE A 12 -4.90 -9.36 4.78
CA PHE A 12 -4.20 -9.91 3.62
C PHE A 12 -2.90 -9.15 3.33
N LEU A 13 -2.93 -7.81 3.35
CA LEU A 13 -1.76 -6.99 3.09
C LEU A 13 -0.69 -7.16 4.17
N ARG A 14 -1.10 -7.24 5.44
CA ARG A 14 -0.21 -7.49 6.57
C ARG A 14 0.51 -8.82 6.42
N ASP A 15 -0.27 -9.89 6.18
CA ASP A 15 0.25 -11.25 6.11
C ASP A 15 1.14 -11.40 4.87
N GLY A 16 0.75 -10.83 3.74
CA GLY A 16 1.52 -10.85 2.49
C GLY A 16 2.84 -10.07 2.56
N LEU A 17 2.93 -9.03 3.39
CA LEU A 17 4.16 -8.24 3.59
C LEU A 17 4.96 -8.66 4.84
N GLY A 18 4.48 -9.64 5.62
CA GLY A 18 5.13 -10.08 6.85
C GLY A 18 5.24 -8.97 7.93
N LEU A 19 4.28 -8.05 7.97
CA LEU A 19 4.29 -6.91 8.88
C LEU A 19 3.48 -7.17 10.15
N THR A 20 3.72 -6.38 11.19
CA THR A 20 2.83 -6.30 12.35
C THR A 20 1.70 -5.30 12.10
N ASP A 21 0.58 -5.44 12.81
CA ASP A 21 -0.57 -4.52 12.72
C ASP A 21 -0.14 -3.05 12.93
N GLY A 22 0.68 -2.80 13.95
CA GLY A 22 1.14 -1.45 14.28
C GLY A 22 2.05 -0.85 13.19
N ASN A 23 2.90 -1.66 12.57
CA ASN A 23 3.76 -1.18 11.49
C ASN A 23 2.97 -0.89 10.23
N LEU A 24 2.10 -1.81 9.81
CA LEU A 24 1.25 -1.60 8.64
C LEU A 24 0.32 -0.40 8.84
N GLY A 25 -0.30 -0.26 10.01
CA GLY A 25 -1.16 0.89 10.33
C GLY A 25 -0.44 2.22 10.15
N ARG A 26 0.77 2.37 10.73
CA ARG A 26 1.56 3.59 10.60
C ARG A 26 1.92 3.90 9.14
N HIS A 27 2.31 2.89 8.37
CA HIS A 27 2.62 3.08 6.94
C HIS A 27 1.37 3.50 6.15
N LEU A 28 0.22 2.89 6.43
CA LEU A 28 -1.04 3.27 5.79
C LEU A 28 -1.47 4.69 6.16
N ASP A 29 -1.26 5.15 7.40
CA ASP A 29 -1.56 6.52 7.79
C ASP A 29 -0.74 7.55 6.99
N VAL A 30 0.56 7.28 6.81
CA VAL A 30 1.45 8.12 5.99
C VAL A 30 1.01 8.12 4.53
N LEU A 31 0.77 6.94 3.96
CA LEU A 31 0.36 6.81 2.56
C LEU A 31 -1.02 7.44 2.30
N LEU A 32 -1.94 7.35 3.26
CA LEU A 32 -3.26 7.98 3.19
C LEU A 32 -3.12 9.50 3.26
N GLY A 33 -2.30 10.02 4.17
CA GLY A 33 -2.01 11.46 4.28
C GLY A 33 -1.35 12.03 3.01
N ALA A 34 -0.57 11.21 2.30
CA ALA A 34 0.03 11.55 1.00
C ALA A 34 -0.90 11.31 -0.19
N GLY A 35 -2.15 10.82 0.01
CA GLY A 35 -3.08 10.50 -1.07
C GLY A 35 -2.64 9.33 -1.96
N CYS A 36 -1.69 8.51 -1.51
CA CYS A 36 -1.17 7.36 -2.24
C CYS A 36 -2.08 6.13 -2.14
N VAL A 37 -2.85 6.01 -1.06
CA VAL A 37 -3.84 4.95 -0.86
C VAL A 37 -5.17 5.53 -0.40
N GLU A 38 -6.23 4.76 -0.61
CA GLU A 38 -7.53 4.96 0.00
C GLU A 38 -7.85 3.79 0.93
N VAL A 39 -8.54 4.08 2.03
CA VAL A 39 -8.98 3.06 3.00
C VAL A 39 -10.47 3.16 3.21
N ARG A 40 -11.18 2.08 2.90
CA ARG A 40 -12.63 1.94 3.11
C ARG A 40 -12.89 0.98 4.27
N ARG A 41 -13.76 1.37 5.20
CA ARG A 41 -14.20 0.48 6.28
C ARG A 41 -15.53 -0.16 5.93
N GLU A 42 -15.59 -1.46 6.10
CA GLU A 42 -16.80 -2.27 6.00
C GLU A 42 -17.16 -2.81 7.39
N TYR A 43 -18.42 -2.65 7.77
CA TYR A 43 -18.94 -3.05 9.06
C TYR A 43 -19.84 -4.27 8.89
N THR A 44 -19.47 -5.39 9.53
CA THR A 44 -20.28 -6.61 9.54
C THR A 44 -20.57 -6.99 10.99
N GLY A 45 -21.71 -6.51 11.50
CA GLY A 45 -22.07 -6.63 12.91
C GLY A 45 -21.06 -5.90 13.80
N ARG A 46 -20.38 -6.65 14.69
CA ARG A 46 -19.34 -6.10 15.59
C ARG A 46 -17.95 -6.04 14.96
N ARG A 47 -17.74 -6.64 13.78
CA ARG A 47 -16.43 -6.70 13.12
C ARG A 47 -16.30 -5.56 12.12
N VAL A 48 -15.14 -4.89 12.15
CA VAL A 48 -14.74 -3.89 11.17
C VAL A 48 -13.67 -4.50 10.28
N ARG A 49 -13.85 -4.42 8.96
CA ARG A 49 -12.84 -4.80 7.97
C ARG A 49 -12.40 -3.55 7.23
N SER A 50 -11.09 -3.34 7.14
CA SER A 50 -10.51 -2.28 6.29
C SER A 50 -10.10 -2.86 4.95
N TRP A 51 -10.51 -2.19 3.89
CA TRP A 51 -10.13 -2.43 2.51
C TRP A 51 -9.22 -1.31 2.05
N ILE A 52 -8.10 -1.68 1.44
CA ILE A 52 -7.04 -0.75 1.00
C ILE A 52 -6.95 -0.83 -0.51
N ARG A 53 -6.85 0.34 -1.13
CA ARG A 53 -6.67 0.49 -2.58
C ARG A 53 -5.55 1.48 -2.84
N ILE A 54 -4.65 1.15 -3.76
CA ILE A 54 -3.68 2.13 -4.25
C ILE A 54 -4.36 3.11 -5.21
N THR A 55 -4.05 4.40 -5.09
CA THR A 55 -4.57 5.44 -5.99
C THR A 55 -3.70 5.54 -7.26
N ALA A 56 -4.20 6.21 -8.30
CA ALA A 56 -3.37 6.52 -9.47
C ALA A 56 -2.14 7.37 -9.09
N HIS A 57 -2.29 8.28 -8.12
CA HIS A 57 -1.18 9.04 -7.56
C HIS A 57 -0.15 8.14 -6.89
N GLY A 58 -0.60 7.21 -6.04
CA GLY A 58 0.26 6.24 -5.36
C GLY A 58 1.00 5.32 -6.33
N VAL A 59 0.35 4.89 -7.42
CA VAL A 59 1.01 4.12 -8.49
C VAL A 59 2.13 4.95 -9.15
N GLY A 60 1.90 6.23 -9.41
CA GLY A 60 2.93 7.13 -9.93
C GLY A 60 4.13 7.26 -8.99
N LYS A 61 3.86 7.54 -7.71
CA LYS A 61 4.89 7.63 -6.67
C LYS A 61 5.67 6.34 -6.50
N LEU A 62 4.99 5.19 -6.47
CA LEU A 62 5.66 3.89 -6.39
C LEU A 62 6.62 3.66 -7.56
N ARG A 63 6.22 4.05 -8.79
CA ARG A 63 7.09 3.94 -9.96
C ARG A 63 8.32 4.84 -9.82
N GLU A 64 8.16 6.09 -9.40
CA GLU A 64 9.27 7.00 -9.15
C GLU A 64 10.28 6.40 -8.14
N GLU A 65 9.78 5.88 -7.01
CA GLU A 65 10.64 5.26 -5.99
C GLU A 65 11.37 3.99 -6.51
N VAL A 66 10.69 3.16 -7.29
CA VAL A 66 11.31 1.97 -7.89
C VAL A 66 12.43 2.35 -8.86
N GLU A 67 12.25 3.40 -9.66
CA GLU A 67 13.31 3.89 -10.55
C GLU A 67 14.52 4.41 -9.75
N VAL A 68 14.30 5.11 -8.63
CA VAL A 68 15.39 5.53 -7.74
C VAL A 68 16.14 4.32 -7.18
N LEU A 69 15.41 3.29 -6.72
CA LEU A 69 16.04 2.06 -6.22
C LEU A 69 16.85 1.33 -7.29
N ARG A 70 16.36 1.28 -8.54
CA ARG A 70 17.10 0.70 -9.67
C ARG A 70 18.40 1.44 -9.94
N LEU A 71 18.38 2.77 -9.95
CA LEU A 71 19.58 3.59 -10.11
C LEU A 71 20.60 3.33 -8.98
N LEU A 72 20.15 3.13 -7.75
CA LEU A 72 21.03 2.79 -6.63
C LEU A 72 21.68 1.41 -6.80
N LEU A 73 20.94 0.43 -7.32
CA LEU A 73 21.48 -0.90 -7.63
C LEU A 73 22.54 -0.82 -8.72
N ASP A 74 22.28 -0.08 -9.80
CA ASP A 74 23.24 0.10 -10.89
C ASP A 74 24.56 0.70 -10.37
N VAL A 75 24.51 1.67 -9.45
CA VAL A 75 25.70 2.27 -8.83
C VAL A 75 26.47 1.26 -7.97
N VAL A 76 25.77 0.37 -7.26
CA VAL A 76 26.40 -0.65 -6.42
C VAL A 76 27.06 -1.73 -7.28
N ASP A 77 26.41 -2.17 -8.35
CA ASP A 77 26.92 -3.21 -9.26
C ASP A 77 28.06 -2.70 -10.17
N SER A 78 28.20 -1.37 -10.31
CA SER A 78 29.29 -0.72 -11.05
C SER A 78 30.61 -0.61 -10.28
N ARG A 79 30.71 -1.17 -9.07
CA ARG A 79 31.91 -1.20 -8.22
C ARG A 79 32.46 -2.61 -8.07
#